data_AF-A0A951VKN9-F1
#
_entry.id   AF-A0A951VKN9-F1
#
_cell.length_a   1.000
_cell.length_b   1.000
_cell.length_c   1.000
_cell.angle_alpha   90.00
_cell.angle_beta   90.00
_cell.angle_gamma   90.00
#
_symmetry.space_group_name_H-M   'P 1'
#
loop_
_entity.id
_entity.type
_entity.pdbx_description
1 polymer ?
#
loop_
_entity_poly.entity_id
_entity_poly.type
_entity_poly.pdbx_seq_one_letter_code
_entity_poly.pdbx_strand_id
1 'polypeptide(L)'
;MKLKENIKQIEFEARIFVSFSIVIIACLISITLFADFPSNYVFIFNSLGIEEYSRFVYLIAAGLMILASVLRMWAGSLLSSKTVMSFKVQSDSFVLSGPYLLIRNPIYFSDWFALTIISFFLPVSGLLIPVLFYIHYIQLIKYEEEAFNKIHTDGYSDYLKKVPRLIPSIRSTRQFLKAKPKISLNKDGIRHNALFILFIPGFMVGYFTGSFLLTALIGVPAVIDWGIVHTKIGLPKSSKQKKSKVFSNVLYSQCWEDPQIDREAFNIQKDDVVFSITSGGCNLLTFLMDDPKSVIALDLNPYQNYLLELKIAAFKFLSYEDMLEFVGVHKSKGRKKVYDSLKYSLSDEAYQYWNENIGKVERGIIHCGRYENYMKLLRNCIRLLVTKRTIKKFFESEDKIERAKLYDRKWDTLRWELFTKVLLSKKTMSLLFDKAFFKYLNDNFSFGDHFAEKTRRALTGLPIKQNYFLRYILLGNYNDDCLPYYLRKENFELIKSRLNRIQIITDSCDKFFRQLRDGSISKFNFTNIFEWISEDAFENLLNETTRVAKDEAVITYRNLLVSRERPESLSDHIITDKNLAEQLHKKDLSFIYNKYVVEKIIKKEEKCLTELLKYQHEKN
;
A
#
# COMPACT_ATOMS: atom_id res chain seq x y z
N MET A 1 -33.49 15.94 -21.95
CA MET A 1 -32.96 16.59 -20.72
C MET A 1 -31.87 15.75 -20.05
N LYS A 2 -32.13 14.48 -19.67
CA LYS A 2 -31.15 13.56 -19.04
C LYS A 2 -29.84 13.36 -19.82
N LEU A 3 -29.88 13.25 -21.15
CA LEU A 3 -28.67 13.09 -21.99
C LEU A 3 -27.74 14.31 -21.91
N LYS A 4 -28.31 15.52 -21.86
CA LYS A 4 -27.55 16.79 -21.78
C LYS A 4 -26.92 16.99 -20.40
N GLU A 5 -27.60 16.56 -19.33
CA GLU A 5 -27.03 16.55 -17.98
C GLU A 5 -25.90 15.51 -17.84
N ASN A 6 -26.05 14.32 -18.44
CA ASN A 6 -24.99 13.31 -18.48
C ASN A 6 -23.72 13.79 -19.23
N ILE A 7 -23.89 14.50 -20.34
CA ILE A 7 -22.74 15.06 -21.10
C ILE A 7 -21.99 16.09 -20.26
N LYS A 8 -22.69 17.04 -19.62
CA LYS A 8 -22.06 18.05 -18.75
C LYS A 8 -21.35 17.42 -17.55
N GLN A 9 -21.91 16.34 -16.99
CA GLN A 9 -21.28 15.59 -15.90
C GLN A 9 -19.98 14.92 -16.37
N ILE A 10 -20.00 14.21 -17.50
CA ILE A 10 -18.82 13.56 -18.07
C ILE A 10 -17.73 14.60 -18.39
N GLU A 11 -18.12 15.75 -18.95
CA GLU A 11 -17.21 16.86 -19.24
C GLU A 11 -16.55 17.41 -17.96
N PHE A 12 -17.31 17.56 -16.88
CA PHE A 12 -16.77 17.97 -15.58
C PHE A 12 -15.84 16.92 -14.96
N GLU A 13 -16.18 15.64 -15.06
CA GLU A 13 -15.33 14.53 -14.60
C GLU A 13 -14.03 14.44 -15.42
N ALA A 14 -14.09 14.75 -16.72
CA ALA A 14 -12.95 14.70 -17.63
C ALA A 14 -12.14 16.01 -17.72
N ARG A 15 -12.54 17.08 -17.04
CA ARG A 15 -12.03 18.46 -17.20
C ARG A 15 -10.50 18.61 -17.20
N ILE A 16 -9.81 17.81 -16.38
CA ILE A 16 -8.34 17.85 -16.29
C ILE A 16 -7.70 17.28 -17.54
N PHE A 17 -8.22 16.14 -18.02
CA PHE A 17 -7.75 15.52 -19.24
C PHE A 17 -8.00 16.43 -20.43
N VAL A 18 -9.17 17.10 -20.46
CA VAL A 18 -9.47 18.12 -21.47
C VAL A 18 -8.48 19.29 -21.39
N SER A 19 -8.23 19.83 -20.19
CA SER A 19 -7.29 20.92 -19.96
C SER A 19 -5.86 20.56 -20.41
N PHE A 20 -5.37 19.36 -20.09
CA PHE A 20 -4.06 18.89 -20.53
C PHE A 20 -4.00 18.72 -22.05
N SER A 21 -5.03 18.13 -22.65
CA SER A 21 -5.12 17.95 -24.11
C SER A 21 -5.07 19.29 -24.83
N ILE A 22 -5.77 20.32 -24.34
CA ILE A 22 -5.73 21.67 -24.93
C ILE A 22 -4.29 22.21 -24.94
N VAL A 23 -3.59 22.15 -23.80
CA VAL A 23 -2.21 22.66 -23.71
C VAL A 23 -1.26 21.86 -24.58
N ILE A 24 -1.32 20.53 -24.54
CA ILE A 24 -0.43 19.65 -25.31
C ILE A 24 -0.62 19.87 -26.81
N ILE A 25 -1.87 19.89 -27.29
CA ILE A 25 -2.17 20.08 -28.70
C ILE A 25 -1.71 21.47 -29.16
N ALA A 26 -1.99 22.53 -28.39
CA ALA A 26 -1.57 23.88 -28.74
C ALA A 26 -0.03 24.03 -28.77
N CYS A 27 0.68 23.42 -27.81
CA CYS A 27 2.14 23.38 -27.81
C CYS A 27 2.70 22.57 -28.98
N LEU A 28 2.10 21.41 -29.32
CA LEU A 28 2.51 20.62 -30.47
C LEU A 28 2.35 21.41 -31.77
N ILE A 29 1.19 22.04 -31.99
CA ILE A 29 0.95 22.91 -33.15
C ILE A 29 1.98 24.06 -33.19
N SER A 30 2.27 24.67 -32.04
CA SER A 30 3.26 25.74 -31.93
C SER A 30 4.66 25.28 -32.37
N ILE A 31 5.06 24.08 -31.95
CA ILE A 31 6.40 23.53 -32.23
C ILE A 31 6.50 22.93 -33.64
N THR A 32 5.42 22.38 -34.21
CA THR A 32 5.48 21.68 -35.51
C THR A 32 5.11 22.56 -36.68
N LEU A 33 4.07 23.40 -36.53
CA LEU A 33 3.52 24.20 -37.64
C LEU A 33 3.97 25.66 -37.59
N PHE A 34 4.41 26.15 -36.44
CA PHE A 34 4.76 27.56 -36.23
C PHE A 34 6.18 27.76 -35.65
N ALA A 35 7.08 26.78 -35.80
CA ALA A 35 8.44 26.84 -35.26
C ALA A 35 9.22 28.08 -35.73
N ASP A 36 9.03 28.47 -37.00
CA ASP A 36 9.75 29.58 -37.62
C ASP A 36 9.11 30.95 -37.33
N PHE A 37 7.97 30.99 -36.64
CA PHE A 37 7.29 32.23 -36.29
C PHE A 37 7.81 32.78 -34.97
N PRO A 38 7.98 34.12 -34.84
CA PRO A 38 8.36 34.72 -33.58
C PRO A 38 7.28 34.47 -32.52
N SER A 39 7.71 34.34 -31.27
CA SER A 39 6.78 34.33 -30.13
C SER A 39 5.96 35.62 -30.08
N ASN A 40 4.76 35.55 -29.51
CA ASN A 40 3.82 36.66 -29.47
C ASN A 40 4.39 37.93 -28.84
N TYR A 41 5.19 37.81 -27.78
CA TYR A 41 5.83 38.99 -27.18
C TYR A 41 6.85 39.64 -28.12
N VAL A 42 7.67 38.85 -28.83
CA VAL A 42 8.63 39.36 -29.82
C VAL A 42 7.89 40.10 -30.94
N PHE A 43 6.81 39.50 -31.45
CA PHE A 43 5.99 40.12 -32.49
C PHE A 43 5.43 41.48 -32.05
N ILE A 44 4.87 41.56 -30.84
CA ILE A 44 4.28 42.80 -30.29
C ILE A 44 5.36 43.87 -30.08
N PHE A 45 6.49 43.51 -29.47
CA PHE A 45 7.56 44.45 -29.15
C PHE A 45 8.23 44.99 -30.41
N ASN A 46 8.47 44.13 -31.40
CA ASN A 46 8.98 44.56 -32.71
C ASN A 46 8.00 45.51 -33.41
N SER A 47 6.69 45.24 -33.32
CA SER A 47 5.65 46.12 -33.90
C SER A 47 5.57 47.50 -33.22
N LEU A 48 6.03 47.59 -31.96
CA LEU A 48 6.09 48.83 -31.19
C LEU A 48 7.47 49.51 -31.26
N GLY A 49 8.44 48.94 -31.99
CA GLY A 49 9.80 49.47 -32.10
C GLY A 49 10.66 49.32 -30.83
N ILE A 50 10.36 48.33 -29.96
CA ILE A 50 11.03 48.12 -28.67
C ILE A 50 11.92 46.88 -28.73
N GLU A 51 13.15 47.01 -29.23
CA GLU A 51 14.08 45.87 -29.37
C GLU A 51 14.96 45.62 -28.12
N GLU A 52 15.34 46.69 -27.41
CA GLU A 52 16.39 46.68 -26.37
C GLU A 52 15.95 46.04 -25.02
N TYR A 53 14.63 45.89 -24.79
CA TYR A 53 14.05 45.41 -23.53
C TYR A 53 13.45 44.00 -23.60
N SER A 54 13.72 43.24 -24.66
CA SER A 54 13.07 41.95 -24.96
C SER A 54 13.20 40.90 -23.84
N ARG A 55 14.27 40.92 -23.04
CA ARG A 55 14.45 39.97 -21.93
C ARG A 55 13.71 40.34 -20.64
N PHE A 56 13.43 41.62 -20.40
CA PHE A 56 12.70 42.08 -19.21
C PHE A 56 11.27 41.53 -19.15
N VAL A 57 10.70 41.12 -20.28
CA VAL A 57 9.40 40.43 -20.34
C VAL A 57 9.38 39.15 -19.51
N TYR A 58 10.50 38.43 -19.39
CA TYR A 58 10.61 37.24 -18.55
C TYR A 58 10.52 37.60 -17.06
N LEU A 59 11.10 38.73 -16.65
CA LEU A 59 11.01 39.21 -15.26
C LEU A 59 9.58 39.65 -14.93
N ILE A 60 8.91 40.34 -15.85
CA ILE A 60 7.49 40.69 -15.74
C ILE A 60 6.66 39.41 -15.63
N ALA A 61 6.88 38.43 -16.50
CA ALA A 61 6.19 37.14 -16.47
C ALA A 61 6.41 36.39 -15.15
N ALA A 62 7.62 36.41 -14.59
CA ALA A 62 7.90 35.84 -13.26
C ALA A 62 7.04 36.53 -12.18
N GLY A 63 6.98 37.86 -12.17
CA GLY A 63 6.14 38.63 -11.24
C GLY A 63 4.65 38.33 -11.37
N LEU A 64 4.14 38.28 -12.61
CA LEU A 64 2.74 37.91 -12.87
C LEU A 64 2.45 36.45 -12.46
N MET A 65 3.43 35.55 -12.61
CA MET A 65 3.30 34.15 -12.21
C MET A 65 3.27 33.97 -10.69
N ILE A 66 3.97 34.83 -9.93
CA ILE A 66 3.83 34.91 -8.47
C ILE A 66 2.39 35.25 -8.11
N LEU A 67 1.80 36.29 -8.73
CA LEU A 67 0.42 36.68 -8.48
C LEU A 67 -0.57 35.56 -8.79
N ALA A 68 -0.40 34.88 -9.94
CA ALA A 68 -1.22 33.74 -10.33
C ALA A 68 -1.13 32.59 -9.30
N SER A 69 0.09 32.24 -8.89
CA SER A 69 0.35 31.15 -7.96
C SER A 69 -0.19 31.46 -6.55
N VAL A 70 0.03 32.67 -6.05
CA VAL A 70 -0.48 33.10 -4.74
C VAL A 70 -2.01 33.10 -4.73
N LEU A 71 -2.65 33.63 -5.78
CA LEU A 71 -4.10 33.64 -5.89
C LEU A 71 -4.67 32.22 -5.89
N ARG A 72 -4.05 31.31 -6.65
CA ARG A 72 -4.44 29.90 -6.72
C ARG A 72 -4.34 29.20 -5.37
N MET A 73 -3.20 29.35 -4.69
CA MET A 73 -2.95 28.75 -3.38
C MET A 73 -3.88 29.32 -2.30
N TRP A 74 -4.12 30.63 -2.31
CA TRP A 74 -5.02 31.28 -1.36
C TRP A 74 -6.46 30.81 -1.53
N ALA A 75 -6.96 30.77 -2.76
CA ALA A 75 -8.29 30.24 -3.05
C ALA A 75 -8.41 28.76 -2.64
N GLY A 76 -7.42 27.95 -2.99
CA GLY A 76 -7.37 26.53 -2.64
C GLY A 76 -7.31 26.26 -1.14
N SER A 77 -6.63 27.11 -0.36
CA SER A 77 -6.60 27.02 1.10
C SER A 77 -7.96 27.22 1.76
N LEU A 78 -8.86 28.00 1.14
CA LEU A 78 -10.21 28.22 1.65
C LEU A 78 -11.20 27.13 1.22
N LEU A 79 -11.06 26.59 0.00
CA LEU A 79 -11.98 25.59 -0.55
C LEU A 79 -11.62 24.13 -0.17
N SER A 80 -10.36 23.88 0.23
CA SER A 80 -9.72 22.57 0.45
C SER A 80 -9.55 21.72 -0.81
N SER A 81 -8.47 20.93 -0.83
CA SER A 81 -8.15 19.99 -1.91
C SER A 81 -9.24 18.95 -2.17
N LYS A 82 -10.02 18.55 -1.15
CA LYS A 82 -11.15 17.61 -1.31
C LYS A 82 -12.23 18.16 -2.24
N THR A 83 -12.48 19.46 -2.19
CA THR A 83 -13.48 20.15 -3.00
C THR A 83 -12.93 20.44 -4.39
N VAL A 84 -11.75 21.08 -4.45
CA VAL A 84 -11.10 21.48 -5.71
C VAL A 84 -10.80 20.27 -6.60
N MET A 85 -10.37 19.16 -5.99
CA MET A 85 -9.91 17.98 -6.73
C MET A 85 -10.98 16.91 -6.97
N SER A 86 -12.21 17.11 -6.49
CA SER A 86 -13.27 16.10 -6.64
C SER A 86 -13.68 15.91 -8.10
N PHE A 87 -13.86 14.67 -8.57
CA PHE A 87 -14.46 14.43 -9.88
C PHE A 87 -15.95 14.79 -9.93
N LYS A 88 -16.62 14.90 -8.78
CA LYS A 88 -18.01 15.35 -8.66
C LYS A 88 -18.11 16.75 -8.08
N VAL A 89 -19.03 17.56 -8.59
CA VAL A 89 -19.32 18.88 -8.02
C VAL A 89 -19.65 18.72 -6.53
N GLN A 90 -19.02 19.53 -5.70
CA GLN A 90 -19.25 19.58 -4.26
C GLN A 90 -20.01 20.86 -3.95
N SER A 91 -21.29 20.72 -3.65
CA SER A 91 -22.23 21.84 -3.52
C SER A 91 -22.76 22.00 -2.09
N ASP A 92 -22.17 21.32 -1.11
CA ASP A 92 -22.67 21.31 0.28
C ASP A 92 -22.45 22.63 1.01
N SER A 93 -21.42 23.41 0.64
CA SER A 93 -21.15 24.74 1.19
C SER A 93 -20.36 25.60 0.19
N PHE A 94 -20.47 26.93 0.30
CA PHE A 94 -19.74 27.88 -0.54
C PHE A 94 -19.00 28.93 0.30
N VAL A 95 -17.85 29.39 -0.21
CA VAL A 95 -16.95 30.32 0.49
C VAL A 95 -17.22 31.75 0.04
N LEU A 96 -17.42 32.65 1.02
CA LEU A 96 -17.68 34.08 0.80
C LEU A 96 -16.55 35.00 1.32
N SER A 97 -15.33 34.48 1.43
CA SER A 97 -14.19 35.21 1.99
C SER A 97 -12.98 35.16 1.07
N GLY A 98 -12.02 36.06 1.32
CA GLY A 98 -10.77 36.13 0.55
C GLY A 98 -10.99 36.44 -0.93
N PRO A 99 -10.37 35.69 -1.87
CA PRO A 99 -10.44 35.98 -3.30
C PRO A 99 -11.84 35.76 -3.88
N TYR A 100 -12.71 35.02 -3.18
CA TYR A 100 -14.11 34.83 -3.55
C TYR A 100 -14.95 36.11 -3.42
N LEU A 101 -14.47 37.16 -2.75
CA LEU A 101 -15.10 38.48 -2.76
C LEU A 101 -14.83 39.26 -4.06
N LEU A 102 -13.74 38.91 -4.77
CA LEU A 102 -13.33 39.58 -6.00
C LEU A 102 -14.01 38.96 -7.23
N ILE A 103 -13.97 37.63 -7.31
CA ILE A 103 -14.49 36.80 -8.40
C ILE A 103 -14.98 35.46 -7.83
N ARG A 104 -16.01 34.86 -8.42
CA ARG A 104 -16.59 33.62 -7.91
C ARG A 104 -15.69 32.40 -8.10
N ASN A 105 -14.85 32.42 -9.13
CA ASN A 105 -14.02 31.28 -9.54
C ASN A 105 -12.52 31.64 -9.62
N PRO A 106 -11.89 32.00 -8.49
CA PRO A 106 -10.49 32.46 -8.48
C PRO A 106 -9.48 31.38 -8.88
N ILE A 107 -9.78 30.10 -8.66
CA ILE A 107 -8.93 28.97 -9.07
C ILE A 107 -8.87 28.90 -10.61
N TYR A 108 -10.02 28.90 -11.29
CA TYR A 108 -10.06 28.93 -12.75
C TYR A 108 -9.46 30.20 -13.34
N PHE A 109 -9.68 31.36 -12.70
CA PHE A 109 -9.06 32.61 -13.14
C PHE A 109 -7.53 32.54 -13.02
N SER A 110 -7.00 31.99 -11.93
CA SER A 110 -5.55 31.85 -11.74
C SER A 110 -4.91 30.96 -12.80
N ASP A 111 -5.57 29.86 -13.19
CA ASP A 111 -5.11 28.98 -14.26
C ASP A 111 -5.13 29.68 -15.61
N TRP A 112 -6.26 30.32 -15.93
CA TRP A 112 -6.41 31.05 -17.17
C TRP A 112 -5.38 32.18 -17.29
N PHE A 113 -5.14 32.91 -16.20
CA PHE A 113 -4.15 33.98 -16.13
C PHE A 113 -2.72 33.44 -16.32
N ALA A 114 -2.33 32.38 -15.61
CA ALA A 114 -1.03 31.75 -15.76
C ALA A 114 -0.78 31.22 -17.18
N LEU A 115 -1.79 30.57 -17.78
CA LEU A 115 -1.70 30.06 -19.15
C LEU A 115 -1.67 31.18 -20.19
N THR A 116 -2.34 32.31 -19.92
CA THR A 116 -2.23 33.52 -20.75
C THR A 116 -0.80 34.04 -20.75
N ILE A 117 -0.14 34.12 -19.58
CA ILE A 117 1.27 34.52 -19.48
C ILE A 117 2.16 33.59 -20.32
N ILE A 118 1.97 32.27 -20.19
CA ILE A 118 2.72 31.26 -20.96
C ILE A 118 2.49 31.43 -22.48
N SER A 119 1.26 31.74 -22.90
CA SER A 119 0.93 31.88 -24.32
C SER A 119 1.68 33.02 -25.02
N PHE A 120 2.12 34.06 -24.29
CA PHE A 120 2.92 35.14 -24.87
C PHE A 120 4.29 34.67 -25.36
N PHE A 121 4.83 33.60 -24.78
CA PHE A 121 6.14 33.03 -25.12
C PHE A 121 6.06 31.94 -26.18
N LEU A 122 4.85 31.60 -26.62
CA LEU A 122 4.61 30.74 -27.77
C LEU A 122 4.39 31.60 -29.03
N PRO A 123 4.51 31.02 -30.24
CA PRO A 123 4.04 31.62 -31.49
C PRO A 123 2.53 31.94 -31.48
N VAL A 124 2.01 32.54 -32.55
CA VAL A 124 0.60 32.97 -32.66
C VAL A 124 -0.42 31.88 -32.33
N SER A 125 -0.10 30.62 -32.63
CA SER A 125 -0.92 29.45 -32.29
C SER A 125 -1.09 29.24 -30.78
N GLY A 126 -0.14 29.70 -29.96
CA GLY A 126 -0.24 29.68 -28.50
C GLY A 126 -1.40 30.51 -27.96
N LEU A 127 -1.87 31.54 -28.69
CA LEU A 127 -3.04 32.36 -28.28
C LEU A 127 -4.35 31.56 -28.29
N LEU A 128 -4.38 30.37 -28.89
CA LEU A 128 -5.51 29.44 -28.76
C LEU A 128 -5.69 28.96 -27.32
N ILE A 129 -4.63 28.87 -26.52
CA ILE A 129 -4.68 28.38 -25.14
C ILE A 129 -5.64 29.24 -24.28
N PRO A 130 -5.43 30.56 -24.11
CA PRO A 130 -6.32 31.37 -23.29
C PRO A 130 -7.77 31.41 -23.82
N VAL A 131 -7.97 31.34 -25.15
CA VAL A 131 -9.31 31.31 -25.75
C VAL A 131 -10.04 30.00 -25.42
N LEU A 132 -9.40 28.85 -25.64
CA LEU A 132 -9.97 27.54 -25.39
C LEU A 132 -10.21 27.29 -23.90
N PHE A 133 -9.28 27.73 -23.04
CA PHE A 133 -9.47 27.66 -21.59
C PHE A 133 -10.61 28.54 -21.10
N TYR A 134 -10.80 29.74 -21.68
CA TYR A 134 -11.94 30.59 -21.34
C TYR A 134 -13.27 29.90 -21.66
N ILE A 135 -13.39 29.31 -22.87
CA ILE A 135 -14.59 28.58 -23.28
C ILE A 135 -14.82 27.38 -22.35
N HIS A 136 -13.80 26.56 -22.15
CA HIS A 136 -13.85 25.37 -21.30
C HIS A 136 -14.25 25.70 -19.86
N TYR A 137 -13.62 26.70 -19.24
CA TYR A 137 -13.94 27.09 -17.87
C TYR A 137 -15.32 27.72 -17.73
N ILE A 138 -15.80 28.51 -18.69
CA ILE A 138 -17.17 29.03 -18.64
C ILE A 138 -18.20 27.89 -18.71
N GLN A 139 -17.94 26.83 -19.46
CA GLN A 139 -18.81 25.64 -19.49
C GLN A 139 -18.84 24.92 -18.14
N LEU A 140 -17.67 24.66 -17.54
CA LEU A 140 -17.55 24.03 -16.22
C LEU A 140 -18.23 24.85 -15.12
N ILE A 141 -17.96 26.16 -15.09
CA ILE A 141 -18.52 27.06 -14.08
C ILE A 141 -20.05 27.10 -14.19
N LYS A 142 -20.62 27.13 -15.41
CA LYS A 142 -22.08 27.09 -15.57
C LYS A 142 -22.67 25.81 -14.98
N TYR A 143 -22.01 24.66 -15.18
CA TYR A 143 -22.45 23.39 -14.61
C TYR A 143 -22.35 23.38 -13.07
N GLU A 144 -21.28 23.93 -12.50
CA GLU A 144 -21.15 24.07 -11.05
C GLU A 144 -22.19 25.04 -10.46
N GLU A 145 -22.39 26.22 -11.06
CA GLU A 145 -23.38 27.21 -10.63
C GLU A 145 -24.81 26.63 -10.70
N GLU A 146 -25.13 25.82 -11.74
CA GLU A 146 -26.41 25.09 -11.84
C GLU A 146 -26.59 24.10 -10.68
N ALA A 147 -25.52 23.40 -10.26
CA ALA A 147 -25.57 22.47 -9.13
C ALA A 147 -25.74 23.20 -7.78
N PHE A 148 -25.05 24.33 -7.58
CA PHE A 148 -25.20 25.16 -6.37
C PHE A 148 -26.61 25.75 -6.26
N ASN A 149 -27.18 26.27 -7.35
CA ASN A 149 -28.54 26.83 -7.37
C ASN A 149 -29.63 25.79 -7.04
N LYS A 150 -29.38 24.50 -7.30
CA LYS A 150 -30.33 23.42 -6.94
C LYS A 150 -30.39 23.15 -5.44
N ILE A 151 -29.34 23.50 -4.67
CA ILE A 151 -29.21 23.16 -3.24
C ILE A 151 -29.36 24.39 -2.34
N HIS A 152 -28.81 25.54 -2.74
CA HIS A 152 -28.83 26.77 -1.94
C HIS A 152 -29.76 27.80 -2.56
N THR A 153 -31.04 27.78 -2.16
CA THR A 153 -32.06 28.70 -2.69
C THR A 153 -31.96 30.12 -2.11
N ASP A 154 -31.52 30.26 -0.85
CA ASP A 154 -31.43 31.55 -0.15
C ASP A 154 -29.95 31.95 0.10
N GLY A 155 -29.56 33.17 -0.32
CA GLY A 155 -28.21 33.74 -0.11
C GLY A 155 -27.23 33.61 -1.30
N TYR A 156 -27.28 32.52 -2.08
CA TYR A 156 -26.39 32.35 -3.24
C TYR A 156 -26.77 33.26 -4.42
N SER A 157 -28.06 33.50 -4.65
CA SER A 157 -28.56 34.43 -5.68
C SER A 157 -28.04 35.87 -5.48
N ASP A 158 -27.97 36.34 -4.24
CA ASP A 158 -27.44 37.67 -3.92
C ASP A 158 -25.93 37.77 -4.12
N TYR A 159 -25.20 36.68 -3.89
CA TYR A 159 -23.79 36.57 -4.20
C TYR A 159 -23.54 36.64 -5.72
N LEU A 160 -24.34 35.93 -6.52
CA LEU A 160 -24.25 35.95 -7.99
C LEU A 160 -24.42 37.37 -8.57
N LYS A 161 -25.28 38.20 -7.97
CA LYS A 161 -25.51 39.59 -8.39
C LYS A 161 -24.35 40.54 -8.03
N LYS A 162 -23.60 40.25 -6.96
CA LYS A 162 -22.59 41.16 -6.40
C LYS A 162 -21.18 40.85 -6.90
N VAL A 163 -20.85 39.59 -7.11
CA VAL A 163 -19.49 39.14 -7.45
C VAL A 163 -19.48 38.50 -8.83
N PRO A 164 -18.66 38.95 -9.79
CA PRO A 164 -18.63 38.42 -11.16
C PRO A 164 -18.01 37.02 -11.24
N ARG A 165 -18.30 36.31 -12.35
CA ARG A 165 -17.95 34.90 -12.52
C ARG A 165 -16.45 34.61 -12.54
N LEU A 166 -15.70 35.30 -13.40
CA LEU A 166 -14.28 35.00 -13.68
C LEU A 166 -13.41 36.26 -13.75
N ILE A 167 -13.88 37.31 -14.42
CA ILE A 167 -13.15 38.58 -14.55
C ILE A 167 -13.65 39.58 -13.48
N PRO A 168 -12.76 40.22 -12.69
CA PRO A 168 -13.16 41.21 -11.70
C PRO A 168 -13.89 42.40 -12.32
N SER A 169 -14.86 42.95 -11.58
CA SER A 169 -15.59 44.16 -11.95
C SER A 169 -15.16 45.32 -11.07
N ILE A 170 -15.35 46.57 -11.51
CA ILE A 170 -15.06 47.76 -10.70
C ILE A 170 -15.74 47.68 -9.32
N ARG A 171 -16.97 47.17 -9.29
CA ARG A 171 -17.75 47.00 -8.05
C ARG A 171 -17.12 45.96 -7.11
N SER A 172 -16.80 44.76 -7.62
CA SER A 172 -16.22 43.70 -6.79
C SER A 172 -14.80 44.04 -6.33
N THR A 173 -14.01 44.73 -7.16
CA THR A 173 -12.69 45.25 -6.76
C THR A 173 -12.80 46.26 -5.61
N ARG A 174 -13.73 47.22 -5.70
CA ARG A 174 -13.97 48.18 -4.60
C ARG A 174 -14.40 47.47 -3.32
N GLN A 175 -15.27 46.47 -3.41
CA GLN A 175 -15.72 45.68 -2.27
C GLN A 175 -14.57 44.88 -1.63
N PHE A 176 -13.77 44.21 -2.46
CA PHE A 176 -12.59 43.45 -2.02
C PHE A 176 -11.58 44.34 -1.29
N LEU A 177 -11.25 45.51 -1.85
CA LEU A 177 -10.32 46.47 -1.22
C LEU A 177 -10.86 47.00 0.11
N LYS A 178 -12.17 47.30 0.20
CA LYS A 178 -12.81 47.72 1.46
C LYS A 178 -12.77 46.63 2.53
N ALA A 179 -12.96 45.37 2.13
CA ALA A 179 -12.99 44.24 3.06
C ALA A 179 -11.61 43.89 3.66
N LYS A 180 -10.50 44.41 3.11
CA LYS A 180 -9.12 44.15 3.53
C LYS A 180 -8.86 42.67 3.90
N PRO A 181 -9.17 41.72 2.99
CA PRO A 181 -9.06 40.31 3.31
C PRO A 181 -7.61 39.91 3.57
N LYS A 182 -7.39 39.11 4.63
CA LYS A 182 -6.07 38.56 4.95
C LYS A 182 -5.77 37.35 4.07
N ILE A 183 -4.56 37.30 3.53
CA ILE A 183 -4.07 36.11 2.82
C ILE A 183 -3.95 34.97 3.84
N SER A 184 -4.56 33.83 3.52
CA SER A 184 -4.52 32.62 4.34
C SER A 184 -3.96 31.48 3.50
N LEU A 185 -2.81 30.96 3.91
CA LEU A 185 -2.14 29.84 3.26
C LEU A 185 -1.95 28.73 4.29
N ASN A 186 -2.65 27.63 4.08
CA ASN A 186 -2.51 26.41 4.88
C ASN A 186 -1.73 25.35 4.08
N LYS A 187 -1.26 24.32 4.78
CA LYS A 187 -0.47 23.23 4.18
C LYS A 187 -1.21 22.53 3.03
N ASP A 188 -2.54 22.39 3.14
CA ASP A 188 -3.38 21.77 2.12
C ASP A 188 -3.42 22.59 0.82
N GLY A 189 -3.71 23.88 0.91
CA GLY A 189 -3.74 24.78 -0.24
C GLY A 189 -2.38 24.92 -0.90
N ILE A 190 -1.29 25.05 -0.13
CA ILE A 190 0.07 25.11 -0.70
C ILE A 190 0.40 23.81 -1.46
N ARG A 191 0.27 22.64 -0.82
CA ARG A 191 0.68 21.37 -1.45
C ARG A 191 -0.13 21.03 -2.69
N HIS A 192 -1.42 21.33 -2.67
CA HIS A 192 -2.36 20.87 -3.69
C HIS A 192 -2.70 21.94 -4.74
N ASN A 193 -2.30 23.19 -4.56
CA ASN A 193 -2.63 24.28 -5.50
C ASN A 193 -1.40 25.09 -5.97
N ALA A 194 -0.17 24.70 -5.63
CA ALA A 194 1.07 25.30 -6.14
C ALA A 194 1.41 24.88 -7.60
N LEU A 195 0.41 24.88 -8.48
CA LEU A 195 0.51 24.33 -9.84
C LEU A 195 1.62 24.99 -10.69
N PHE A 196 1.73 26.32 -10.62
CA PHE A 196 2.66 27.10 -11.46
C PHE A 196 3.90 27.57 -10.72
N ILE A 197 4.15 27.09 -9.50
CA ILE A 197 5.21 27.65 -8.64
C ILE A 197 6.61 27.51 -9.25
N LEU A 198 6.87 26.43 -9.99
CA LEU A 198 8.16 26.21 -10.65
C LEU A 198 8.33 27.04 -11.94
N PHE A 199 7.27 27.62 -12.50
CA PHE A 199 7.43 28.57 -13.60
C PHE A 199 8.08 29.88 -13.14
N ILE A 200 8.03 30.24 -11.85
CA ILE A 200 8.69 31.44 -11.31
C ILE A 200 10.22 31.36 -11.49
N PRO A 201 10.93 30.36 -10.92
CA PRO A 201 12.36 30.19 -11.19
C PRO A 201 12.64 29.87 -12.66
N GLY A 202 11.70 29.23 -13.36
CA GLY A 202 11.80 29.03 -14.82
C GLY A 202 11.92 30.34 -15.58
N PHE A 203 11.01 31.30 -15.35
CA PHE A 203 11.04 32.62 -16.00
C PHE A 203 12.26 33.44 -15.56
N MET A 204 12.73 33.29 -14.32
CA MET A 204 14.01 33.90 -13.89
C MET A 204 15.19 33.36 -14.71
N VAL A 205 15.25 32.05 -14.97
CA VAL A 205 16.26 31.47 -15.87
C VAL A 205 16.07 31.98 -17.31
N GLY A 206 14.83 32.11 -17.77
CA GLY A 206 14.50 32.71 -19.06
C GLY A 206 15.00 34.15 -19.21
N TYR A 207 14.96 34.97 -18.15
CA TYR A 207 15.51 36.32 -18.15
C TYR A 207 17.03 36.34 -18.46
N PHE A 208 17.79 35.43 -17.85
CA PHE A 208 19.23 35.35 -18.07
C PHE A 208 19.60 34.69 -19.40
N THR A 209 18.83 33.69 -19.83
CA THR A 209 19.18 32.83 -20.98
C THR A 209 18.49 33.22 -22.28
N GLY A 210 17.40 33.99 -22.21
CA GLY A 210 16.49 34.25 -23.33
C GLY A 210 15.68 33.02 -23.79
N SER A 211 15.80 31.87 -23.11
CA SER A 211 15.22 30.60 -23.54
C SER A 211 13.92 30.28 -22.81
N PHE A 212 12.82 30.30 -23.55
CA PHE A 212 11.54 29.81 -23.05
C PHE A 212 11.52 28.27 -22.89
N LEU A 213 12.30 27.54 -23.67
CA LEU A 213 12.41 26.08 -23.51
C LEU A 213 12.93 25.71 -22.12
N LEU A 214 13.98 26.38 -21.65
CA LEU A 214 14.51 26.18 -20.29
C LEU A 214 13.50 26.59 -19.22
N THR A 215 12.74 27.67 -19.45
CA THR A 215 11.62 28.08 -18.59
C THR A 215 10.59 26.96 -18.45
N ALA A 216 10.18 26.36 -19.58
CA ALA A 216 9.20 25.28 -19.62
C ALA A 216 9.72 24.00 -18.96
N LEU A 217 10.98 23.61 -19.19
CA LEU A 217 11.59 22.43 -18.58
C LEU A 217 11.60 22.49 -17.04
N ILE A 218 11.75 23.70 -16.47
CA ILE A 218 11.70 23.91 -15.03
C ILE A 218 10.24 23.92 -14.53
N GLY A 219 9.32 24.55 -15.26
CA GLY A 219 7.93 24.72 -14.84
C GLY A 219 7.04 23.47 -14.95
N VAL A 220 7.16 22.71 -16.05
CA VAL A 220 6.29 21.57 -16.38
C VAL A 220 6.25 20.46 -15.31
N PRO A 221 7.35 20.10 -14.62
CA PRO A 221 7.33 19.10 -13.55
C PRO A 221 6.28 19.34 -12.45
N ALA A 222 6.03 20.60 -12.06
CA ALA A 222 4.99 20.93 -11.07
C ALA A 222 3.58 20.63 -11.58
N VAL A 223 3.34 20.84 -12.87
CA VAL A 223 2.06 20.56 -13.54
C VAL A 223 1.80 19.06 -13.62
N ILE A 224 2.84 18.27 -13.92
CA ILE A 224 2.78 16.81 -13.93
C ILE A 224 2.51 16.25 -12.52
N ASP A 225 3.27 16.69 -11.50
CA ASP A 225 3.04 16.26 -10.11
C ASP A 225 1.61 16.57 -9.66
N TRP A 226 1.12 17.77 -9.97
CA TRP A 226 -0.25 18.17 -9.66
C TRP A 226 -1.29 17.28 -10.34
N GLY A 227 -1.13 16.98 -11.63
CA GLY A 227 -2.04 16.07 -12.35
C GLY A 227 -2.09 14.66 -11.74
N ILE A 228 -0.94 14.12 -11.32
CA ILE A 228 -0.85 12.82 -10.64
C ILE A 228 -1.53 12.85 -9.26
N VAL A 229 -1.31 13.92 -8.49
CA VAL A 229 -1.91 14.05 -7.16
C VAL A 229 -3.43 14.24 -7.26
N HIS A 230 -3.91 15.04 -8.21
CA HIS A 230 -5.33 15.29 -8.42
C HIS A 230 -6.08 14.03 -8.85
N THR A 231 -5.52 13.21 -9.73
CA THR A 231 -6.14 11.92 -10.12
C THR A 231 -6.23 10.95 -8.94
N LYS A 232 -5.27 10.98 -8.00
CA LYS A 232 -5.31 10.17 -6.78
C LYS A 232 -6.35 10.64 -5.77
N ILE A 233 -6.54 11.96 -5.61
CA ILE A 233 -7.46 12.54 -4.62
C ILE A 233 -8.90 12.55 -5.13
N GLY A 234 -9.12 12.85 -6.42
CA GLY A 234 -10.45 13.03 -6.98
C GLY A 234 -11.29 11.76 -7.12
N LEU A 235 -10.65 10.58 -7.19
CA LEU A 235 -11.35 9.31 -7.37
C LEU A 235 -12.32 9.06 -6.21
N PRO A 236 -13.63 8.85 -6.48
CA PRO A 236 -14.59 8.57 -5.42
C PRO A 236 -14.15 7.33 -4.64
N LYS A 237 -14.03 7.48 -3.32
CA LYS A 237 -13.89 6.33 -2.42
C LYS A 237 -15.22 5.57 -2.47
N SER A 238 -15.32 4.56 -3.33
CA SER A 238 -16.49 3.70 -3.39
C SER A 238 -16.78 3.12 -2.00
N SER A 239 -18.01 3.29 -1.53
CA SER A 239 -18.58 2.69 -0.31
C SER A 239 -18.92 1.20 -0.43
N LYS A 240 -18.60 0.56 -1.56
CA LYS A 240 -18.44 -0.89 -1.58
C LYS A 240 -17.15 -1.22 -0.85
N GLN A 241 -17.15 -2.16 0.09
CA GLN A 241 -15.95 -2.83 0.57
C GLN A 241 -15.10 -3.17 -0.65
N LYS A 242 -14.11 -2.32 -0.96
CA LYS A 242 -13.09 -2.63 -1.95
C LYS A 242 -12.40 -3.82 -1.32
N LYS A 243 -12.58 -5.03 -1.87
CA LYS A 243 -11.56 -6.08 -1.73
C LYS A 243 -10.26 -5.33 -1.99
N SER A 244 -9.46 -5.19 -0.93
CA SER A 244 -8.24 -4.41 -1.01
C SER A 244 -7.47 -4.90 -2.23
N LYS A 245 -6.86 -4.01 -3.03
CA LYS A 245 -5.95 -4.42 -4.11
C LYS A 245 -4.80 -5.31 -3.60
N VAL A 246 -4.62 -5.39 -2.27
CA VAL A 246 -3.77 -6.36 -1.59
C VAL A 246 -4.21 -7.80 -1.86
N PHE A 247 -5.50 -8.11 -1.85
CA PHE A 247 -6.05 -9.46 -2.02
C PHE A 247 -6.35 -9.81 -3.49
N SER A 248 -5.64 -9.23 -4.47
CA SER A 248 -5.83 -9.52 -5.90
C SER A 248 -4.77 -10.47 -6.47
N ASN A 249 -3.92 -11.05 -5.61
CA ASN A 249 -2.79 -11.90 -5.97
C ASN A 249 -2.30 -12.72 -4.75
N VAL A 250 -1.39 -13.67 -4.96
CA VAL A 250 -0.61 -14.32 -3.91
C VAL A 250 0.20 -13.28 -3.15
N LEU A 251 0.01 -13.22 -1.84
CA LEU A 251 0.72 -12.28 -0.97
C LEU A 251 2.05 -12.84 -0.51
N TYR A 252 2.01 -14.10 -0.06
CA TYR A 252 3.15 -14.82 0.49
C TYR A 252 3.27 -16.16 -0.23
N SER A 253 4.38 -16.38 -0.92
CA SER A 253 4.70 -17.71 -1.49
C SER A 253 5.06 -18.74 -0.43
N GLN A 254 5.42 -18.27 0.77
CA GLN A 254 5.80 -19.07 1.91
C GLN A 254 5.35 -18.43 3.21
N CYS A 255 5.09 -19.25 4.24
CA CYS A 255 4.92 -18.74 5.59
C CYS A 255 6.26 -18.14 6.06
N TRP A 256 6.21 -17.00 6.74
CA TRP A 256 7.37 -16.29 7.27
C TRP A 256 7.51 -16.44 8.78
N GLU A 257 6.88 -17.49 9.30
CA GLU A 257 6.84 -17.91 10.69
C GLU A 257 7.53 -19.27 10.82
N ASP A 258 8.45 -19.43 11.77
CA ASP A 258 9.09 -20.72 12.02
C ASP A 258 8.06 -21.74 12.53
N PRO A 259 7.75 -22.82 11.77
CA PRO A 259 6.76 -23.81 12.20
C PRO A 259 7.28 -24.69 13.34
N GLN A 260 8.59 -24.76 13.57
CA GLN A 260 9.15 -25.64 14.59
C GLN A 260 8.72 -25.24 16.00
N ILE A 261 8.67 -23.93 16.27
CA ILE A 261 8.20 -23.42 17.57
C ILE A 261 6.69 -23.64 17.76
N ASP A 262 5.90 -23.60 16.69
CA ASP A 262 4.47 -23.91 16.76
C ASP A 262 4.23 -25.41 17.02
N ARG A 263 5.04 -26.29 16.43
CA ARG A 263 4.98 -27.73 16.70
C ARG A 263 5.32 -28.05 18.15
N GLU A 264 6.37 -27.43 18.69
CA GLU A 264 6.75 -27.56 20.10
C GLU A 264 5.65 -27.03 21.03
N ALA A 265 5.03 -25.88 20.71
CA ALA A 265 3.94 -25.31 21.51
C ALA A 265 2.66 -26.17 21.45
N PHE A 266 2.30 -26.68 20.27
CA PHE A 266 1.09 -27.44 20.08
C PHE A 266 1.17 -28.86 20.64
N ASN A 267 2.34 -29.50 20.56
CA ASN A 267 2.51 -30.92 20.88
C ASN A 267 1.38 -31.77 20.25
N ILE A 268 1.25 -31.65 18.92
CA ILE A 268 0.13 -32.21 18.14
C ILE A 268 0.06 -33.73 18.34
N GLN A 269 -1.15 -34.23 18.58
CA GLN A 269 -1.50 -35.64 18.72
C GLN A 269 -2.45 -36.09 17.62
N LYS A 270 -2.63 -37.42 17.48
CA LYS A 270 -3.46 -38.04 16.43
C LYS A 270 -4.92 -37.59 16.37
N ASP A 271 -5.49 -37.17 17.49
CA ASP A 271 -6.89 -36.76 17.63
C ASP A 271 -7.08 -35.23 17.51
N ASP A 272 -5.99 -34.50 17.29
CA ASP A 272 -6.01 -33.05 17.21
C ASP A 272 -6.54 -32.53 15.86
N VAL A 273 -7.33 -31.48 15.96
CA VAL A 273 -7.80 -30.68 14.83
C VAL A 273 -7.03 -29.36 14.88
N VAL A 274 -6.20 -29.12 13.86
CA VAL A 274 -5.31 -27.97 13.80
C VAL A 274 -5.88 -26.93 12.86
N PHE A 275 -6.24 -25.76 13.39
CA PHE A 275 -6.55 -24.58 12.59
C PHE A 275 -5.27 -23.78 12.31
N SER A 276 -5.08 -23.34 11.07
CA SER A 276 -4.01 -22.40 10.74
C SER A 276 -4.42 -21.51 9.57
N ILE A 277 -3.97 -20.26 9.64
CA ILE A 277 -4.05 -19.34 8.50
C ILE A 277 -3.23 -19.90 7.34
N THR A 278 -3.80 -19.90 6.12
CA THR A 278 -3.14 -20.53 4.97
C THR A 278 -1.82 -19.86 4.65
N SER A 279 -1.81 -18.54 4.42
CA SER A 279 -0.59 -17.82 4.04
C SER A 279 0.09 -18.51 2.84
N GLY A 280 1.36 -18.91 2.95
CA GLY A 280 2.05 -19.68 1.92
C GLY A 280 1.82 -21.20 1.97
N GLY A 281 1.06 -21.73 2.93
CA GLY A 281 0.77 -23.16 3.08
C GLY A 281 1.89 -24.01 3.71
N CYS A 282 3.08 -23.44 3.95
CA CYS A 282 4.25 -24.18 4.40
C CYS A 282 4.09 -24.74 5.82
N ASN A 283 3.52 -23.96 6.75
CA ASN A 283 3.35 -24.39 8.13
C ASN A 283 2.30 -25.49 8.24
N LEU A 284 1.19 -25.35 7.50
CA LEU A 284 0.15 -26.37 7.36
C LEU A 284 0.71 -27.73 6.91
N LEU A 285 1.51 -27.73 5.84
CA LEU A 285 2.16 -28.94 5.34
C LEU A 285 3.14 -29.52 6.36
N THR A 286 3.81 -28.66 7.14
CA THR A 286 4.72 -29.10 8.20
C THR A 286 3.96 -29.74 9.37
N PHE A 287 2.79 -29.22 9.74
CA PHE A 287 1.97 -29.80 10.83
C PHE A 287 1.50 -31.24 10.53
N LEU A 288 1.40 -31.64 9.26
CA LEU A 288 1.10 -33.03 8.89
C LEU A 288 2.17 -34.03 9.37
N MET A 289 3.38 -33.58 9.68
CA MET A 289 4.44 -34.43 10.23
C MET A 289 4.05 -35.03 11.59
N ASP A 290 3.25 -34.31 12.38
CA ASP A 290 2.86 -34.69 13.74
C ASP A 290 1.55 -35.50 13.81
N ASP A 291 1.14 -36.09 12.69
CA ASP A 291 -0.01 -37.01 12.57
C ASP A 291 -1.38 -36.45 13.01
N PRO A 292 -1.73 -35.15 12.82
CA PRO A 292 -3.02 -34.61 13.26
C PRO A 292 -4.21 -35.33 12.60
N LYS A 293 -5.37 -35.33 13.26
CA LYS A 293 -6.62 -35.85 12.69
C LYS A 293 -6.99 -35.09 11.42
N SER A 294 -6.95 -33.76 11.50
CA SER A 294 -7.19 -32.88 10.36
C SER A 294 -6.50 -31.53 10.55
N VAL A 295 -6.27 -30.86 9.43
CA VAL A 295 -5.70 -29.51 9.38
C VAL A 295 -6.62 -28.61 8.58
N ILE A 296 -7.17 -27.58 9.21
CA ILE A 296 -8.01 -26.57 8.58
C ILE A 296 -7.11 -25.41 8.12
N ALA A 297 -7.01 -25.24 6.81
CA ALA A 297 -6.33 -24.14 6.15
C ALA A 297 -7.35 -23.05 5.80
N LEU A 298 -7.29 -21.91 6.47
CA LEU A 298 -8.22 -20.80 6.24
C LEU A 298 -7.49 -19.54 5.76
N ASP A 299 -7.99 -18.93 4.70
CA ASP A 299 -7.53 -17.62 4.25
C ASP A 299 -8.69 -16.79 3.70
N LEU A 300 -8.67 -15.48 3.97
CA LEU A 300 -9.61 -14.56 3.35
C LEU A 300 -9.25 -14.31 1.87
N ASN A 301 -7.98 -14.51 1.51
CA ASN A 301 -7.48 -14.38 0.16
C ASN A 301 -7.49 -15.72 -0.59
N PRO A 302 -8.39 -15.92 -1.58
CA PRO A 302 -8.45 -17.18 -2.33
C PRO A 302 -7.13 -17.53 -3.02
N TYR A 303 -6.32 -16.56 -3.42
CA TYR A 303 -5.06 -16.83 -4.13
C TYR A 303 -4.02 -17.54 -3.26
N GLN A 304 -4.08 -17.40 -1.94
CA GLN A 304 -3.25 -18.17 -1.01
C GLN A 304 -3.67 -19.65 -0.99
N ASN A 305 -4.98 -19.89 -1.04
CA ASN A 305 -5.55 -21.23 -1.14
C ASN A 305 -5.24 -21.89 -2.49
N TYR A 306 -5.29 -21.14 -3.60
CA TYR A 306 -4.87 -21.65 -4.92
C TYR A 306 -3.38 -22.03 -4.97
N LEU A 307 -2.54 -21.34 -4.19
CA LEU A 307 -1.13 -21.73 -4.02
C LEU A 307 -0.99 -23.01 -3.21
N LEU A 308 -1.78 -23.17 -2.14
CA LEU A 308 -1.80 -24.41 -1.37
C LEU A 308 -2.27 -25.59 -2.22
N GLU A 309 -3.35 -25.44 -3.00
CA GLU A 309 -3.83 -26.46 -3.95
C GLU A 309 -2.72 -26.90 -4.91
N LEU A 310 -2.00 -25.94 -5.50
CA LEU A 310 -0.90 -26.24 -6.41
C LEU A 310 0.26 -26.97 -5.72
N LYS A 311 0.57 -26.64 -4.46
CA LYS A 311 1.56 -27.37 -3.66
C LYS A 311 1.08 -28.79 -3.36
N ILE A 312 -0.18 -28.97 -2.97
CA ILE A 312 -0.78 -30.30 -2.72
C ILE A 312 -0.72 -31.16 -3.98
N ALA A 313 -1.08 -30.60 -5.13
CA ALA A 313 -0.97 -31.29 -6.43
C ALA A 313 0.48 -31.71 -6.71
N ALA A 314 1.45 -30.82 -6.48
CA ALA A 314 2.87 -31.14 -6.65
C ALA A 314 3.33 -32.29 -5.74
N PHE A 315 2.98 -32.31 -4.45
CA PHE A 315 3.29 -33.45 -3.58
C PHE A 315 2.64 -34.74 -4.06
N LYS A 316 1.37 -34.68 -4.50
CA LYS A 316 0.60 -35.86 -4.88
C LYS A 316 1.20 -36.55 -6.12
N PHE A 317 1.59 -35.78 -7.14
CA PHE A 317 1.91 -36.34 -8.46
C PHE A 317 3.40 -36.32 -8.83
N LEU A 318 4.23 -35.52 -8.16
CA LEU A 318 5.66 -35.41 -8.51
C LEU A 318 6.53 -36.32 -7.65
N SER A 319 7.71 -36.64 -8.18
CA SER A 319 8.84 -37.15 -7.38
C SER A 319 9.40 -36.03 -6.50
N TYR A 320 10.22 -36.37 -5.51
CA TYR A 320 10.85 -35.37 -4.64
C TYR A 320 11.73 -34.38 -5.44
N GLU A 321 12.52 -34.88 -6.39
CA GLU A 321 13.41 -34.04 -7.19
C GLU A 321 12.61 -33.13 -8.15
N ASP A 322 11.56 -33.67 -8.81
CA ASP A 322 10.66 -32.89 -9.66
C ASP A 322 9.90 -31.82 -8.85
N MET A 323 9.57 -32.11 -7.59
CA MET A 323 8.95 -31.14 -6.68
C MET A 323 9.90 -29.96 -6.44
N LEU A 324 11.17 -30.20 -6.09
CA LEU A 324 12.15 -29.14 -5.86
C LEU A 324 12.40 -28.28 -7.10
N GLU A 325 12.47 -28.90 -8.27
CA GLU A 325 12.52 -28.20 -9.56
C GLU A 325 11.28 -27.33 -9.79
N PHE A 326 10.09 -27.93 -9.65
CA PHE A 326 8.81 -27.29 -9.92
C PHE A 326 8.58 -26.09 -9.02
N VAL A 327 8.78 -26.25 -7.71
CA VAL A 327 8.47 -25.18 -6.76
C VAL A 327 9.43 -23.99 -6.89
N GLY A 328 10.65 -24.21 -7.37
CA GLY A 328 11.63 -23.16 -7.65
C GLY A 328 12.95 -23.27 -6.89
N VAL A 329 13.17 -24.34 -6.12
CA VAL A 329 14.44 -24.55 -5.41
C VAL A 329 15.56 -24.83 -6.41
N HIS A 330 15.36 -25.81 -7.28
CA HIS A 330 16.31 -26.13 -8.34
C HIS A 330 15.96 -25.38 -9.63
N LYS A 331 16.95 -25.18 -10.50
CA LYS A 331 16.70 -24.57 -11.82
C LYS A 331 15.97 -25.58 -12.69
N SER A 332 14.96 -25.14 -13.43
CA SER A 332 14.24 -25.98 -14.38
C SER A 332 13.94 -25.21 -15.66
N LYS A 333 13.95 -25.91 -16.79
CA LYS A 333 13.48 -25.41 -18.09
C LYS A 333 12.06 -25.90 -18.43
N GLY A 334 11.47 -26.72 -17.56
CA GLY A 334 10.25 -27.49 -17.85
C GLY A 334 9.03 -27.19 -16.97
N ARG A 335 9.07 -26.19 -16.07
CA ARG A 335 7.99 -25.97 -15.08
C ARG A 335 6.58 -25.85 -15.67
N LYS A 336 6.46 -25.22 -16.84
CA LYS A 336 5.17 -25.12 -17.54
C LYS A 336 4.62 -26.50 -17.91
N LYS A 337 5.47 -27.39 -18.44
CA LYS A 337 5.07 -28.77 -18.78
C LYS A 337 4.65 -29.56 -17.55
N VAL A 338 5.36 -29.37 -16.44
CA VAL A 338 4.99 -29.96 -15.15
C VAL A 338 3.64 -29.41 -14.67
N TYR A 339 3.41 -28.11 -14.74
CA TYR A 339 2.11 -27.52 -14.42
C TYR A 339 0.98 -28.06 -15.32
N ASP A 340 1.25 -28.26 -16.62
CA ASP A 340 0.28 -28.83 -17.55
C ASP A 340 -0.17 -30.25 -17.17
N SER A 341 0.63 -31.02 -16.42
CA SER A 341 0.20 -32.32 -15.86
C SER A 341 -0.55 -32.19 -14.54
N LEU A 342 -0.31 -31.12 -13.77
CA LEU A 342 -0.94 -30.88 -12.47
C LEU A 342 -2.29 -30.16 -12.56
N LYS A 343 -2.50 -29.33 -13.59
CA LYS A 343 -3.63 -28.39 -13.68
C LYS A 343 -5.02 -29.01 -13.53
N TYR A 344 -5.19 -30.27 -13.94
CA TYR A 344 -6.46 -31.00 -13.85
C TYR A 344 -6.80 -31.50 -12.44
N SER A 345 -5.89 -31.31 -11.48
CA SER A 345 -6.11 -31.64 -10.07
C SER A 345 -6.45 -30.42 -9.20
N LEU A 346 -6.52 -29.24 -9.82
CA LEU A 346 -6.85 -27.98 -9.16
C LEU A 346 -8.36 -27.72 -9.26
N SER A 347 -8.90 -26.88 -8.37
CA SER A 347 -10.21 -26.27 -8.59
C SER A 347 -10.22 -25.43 -9.88
N ASP A 348 -11.42 -25.22 -10.44
CA ASP A 348 -11.60 -24.42 -11.66
C ASP A 348 -11.05 -23.01 -11.49
N GLU A 349 -11.24 -22.40 -10.33
CA GLU A 349 -10.77 -21.06 -10.03
C GLU A 349 -9.25 -21.00 -9.87
N ALA A 350 -8.65 -22.00 -9.20
CA ALA A 350 -7.19 -22.09 -9.10
C ALA A 350 -6.56 -22.32 -10.48
N TYR A 351 -7.15 -23.18 -11.31
CA TYR A 351 -6.72 -23.43 -12.68
C TYR A 351 -6.75 -22.16 -13.54
N GLN A 352 -7.86 -21.43 -13.54
CA GLN A 352 -7.99 -20.16 -14.27
C GLN A 352 -6.92 -19.16 -13.83
N TYR A 353 -6.75 -18.99 -12.52
CA TYR A 353 -5.75 -18.08 -11.97
C TYR A 353 -4.33 -18.43 -12.41
N TRP A 354 -3.93 -19.70 -12.32
CA TRP A 354 -2.57 -20.12 -12.67
C TRP A 354 -2.30 -20.06 -14.18
N ASN A 355 -3.31 -20.31 -15.02
CA ASN A 355 -3.21 -20.13 -16.47
C ASN A 355 -2.96 -18.67 -16.85
N GLU A 356 -3.73 -17.73 -16.29
CA GLU A 356 -3.53 -16.30 -16.51
C GLU A 356 -2.18 -15.81 -15.98
N ASN A 357 -1.60 -16.54 -15.02
CA ASN A 357 -0.37 -16.17 -14.32
C ASN A 357 0.76 -17.17 -14.55
N ILE A 358 0.82 -17.81 -15.72
CA ILE A 358 1.80 -18.88 -16.00
C ILE A 358 3.25 -18.44 -15.80
N GLY A 359 3.58 -17.17 -16.05
CA GLY A 359 4.91 -16.61 -15.79
C GLY A 359 5.32 -16.61 -14.30
N LYS A 360 4.38 -16.79 -13.36
CA LYS A 360 4.69 -17.06 -11.94
C LYS A 360 5.14 -18.51 -11.73
N VAL A 361 4.49 -19.45 -12.39
CA VAL A 361 4.85 -20.88 -12.34
C VAL A 361 6.23 -21.09 -12.98
N GLU A 362 6.48 -20.51 -14.14
CA GLU A 362 7.76 -20.63 -14.85
C GLU A 362 8.94 -20.12 -14.03
N ARG A 363 8.74 -19.06 -13.24
CA ARG A 363 9.74 -18.52 -12.30
C ARG A 363 9.98 -19.41 -11.08
N GLY A 364 9.06 -20.31 -10.74
CA GLY A 364 9.03 -21.04 -9.48
C GLY A 364 8.07 -20.39 -8.48
N ILE A 365 7.10 -21.17 -8.00
CA ILE A 365 6.01 -20.67 -7.15
C ILE A 365 6.49 -20.20 -5.76
N ILE A 366 7.68 -20.58 -5.31
CA ILE A 366 8.29 -20.02 -4.10
C ILE A 366 8.72 -18.55 -4.27
N HIS A 367 8.66 -17.98 -5.48
CA HIS A 367 9.04 -16.60 -5.78
C HIS A 367 7.88 -15.72 -6.26
N CYS A 368 6.65 -16.24 -6.27
CA CYS A 368 5.52 -15.61 -6.94
C CYS A 368 4.79 -14.55 -6.10
N GLY A 369 4.94 -14.59 -4.78
CA GLY A 369 4.23 -13.74 -3.85
C GLY A 369 4.75 -12.31 -3.83
N ARG A 370 3.86 -11.39 -3.43
CA ARG A 370 4.19 -9.96 -3.32
C ARG A 370 5.32 -9.72 -2.33
N TYR A 371 5.34 -10.43 -1.20
CA TYR A 371 6.37 -10.30 -0.19
C TYR A 371 7.74 -10.80 -0.68
N GLU A 372 7.78 -11.87 -1.46
CA GLU A 372 9.02 -12.38 -2.05
C GLU A 372 9.61 -11.42 -3.09
N ASN A 373 8.75 -10.72 -3.85
CA ASN A 373 9.18 -9.63 -4.73
C ASN A 373 9.75 -8.44 -3.94
N TYR A 374 9.17 -8.11 -2.78
CA TYR A 374 9.76 -7.12 -1.87
C TYR A 374 11.12 -7.59 -1.34
N MET A 375 11.25 -8.85 -0.92
CA MET A 375 12.53 -9.40 -0.48
C MET A 375 13.59 -9.43 -1.59
N LYS A 376 13.18 -9.61 -2.85
CA LYS A 376 14.06 -9.45 -4.02
C LYS A 376 14.57 -8.03 -4.16
N LEU A 377 13.70 -7.02 -4.01
CA LEU A 377 14.10 -5.61 -4.03
C LEU A 377 15.06 -5.31 -2.87
N LEU A 378 14.70 -5.70 -1.65
CA LEU A 378 15.51 -5.50 -0.45
C LEU A 378 16.90 -6.12 -0.61
N ARG A 379 16.98 -7.36 -1.09
CA ARG A 379 18.25 -8.05 -1.37
C ARG A 379 19.12 -7.28 -2.36
N ASN A 380 18.52 -6.74 -3.43
CA ASN A 380 19.25 -5.96 -4.42
C ASN A 380 19.81 -4.68 -3.81
N CYS A 381 19.05 -4.01 -2.94
CA CYS A 381 19.54 -2.86 -2.17
C CYS A 381 20.68 -3.26 -1.22
N ILE A 382 20.52 -4.34 -0.44
CA ILE A 382 21.55 -4.84 0.47
C ILE A 382 22.86 -5.15 -0.28
N ARG A 383 22.79 -5.69 -1.51
CA ARG A 383 23.98 -5.97 -2.34
C ARG A 383 24.76 -4.72 -2.77
N LEU A 384 24.14 -3.53 -2.73
CA LEU A 384 24.84 -2.25 -2.94
C LEU A 384 25.57 -1.78 -1.67
N LEU A 385 25.15 -2.26 -0.50
CA LEU A 385 25.70 -1.89 0.81
C LEU A 385 26.78 -2.88 1.27
N VAL A 386 26.53 -4.17 1.06
CA VAL A 386 27.35 -5.28 1.57
C VAL A 386 27.71 -6.23 0.43
N THR A 387 29.00 -6.58 0.34
CA THR A 387 29.53 -7.42 -0.72
C THR A 387 29.08 -8.88 -0.60
N LYS A 388 28.96 -9.58 -1.73
CA LYS A 388 28.65 -11.02 -1.76
C LYS A 388 29.63 -11.85 -0.93
N ARG A 389 30.92 -11.50 -0.93
CA ARG A 389 31.97 -12.15 -0.12
C ARG A 389 31.69 -12.01 1.38
N THR A 390 31.20 -10.87 1.82
CA THR A 390 30.85 -10.63 3.23
C THR A 390 29.64 -11.47 3.62
N ILE A 391 28.59 -11.50 2.80
CA ILE A 391 27.43 -12.36 3.02
C ILE A 391 27.85 -13.83 3.13
N LYS A 392 28.73 -14.31 2.23
CA LYS A 392 29.25 -15.69 2.27
C LYS A 392 29.96 -15.99 3.60
N LYS A 393 30.82 -15.08 4.07
CA LYS A 393 31.53 -15.22 5.36
C LYS A 393 30.60 -15.37 6.56
N PHE A 394 29.45 -14.69 6.56
CA PHE A 394 28.45 -14.88 7.62
C PHE A 394 27.91 -16.31 7.66
N PHE A 395 27.67 -16.94 6.51
CA PHE A 395 27.21 -18.33 6.44
C PHE A 395 28.33 -19.35 6.68
N GLU A 396 29.60 -18.99 6.48
CA GLU A 396 30.76 -19.86 6.72
C GLU A 396 31.15 -19.91 8.21
N SER A 397 31.02 -18.79 8.93
CA SER A 397 31.40 -18.68 10.35
C SER A 397 30.37 -19.32 11.28
N GLU A 398 30.84 -20.17 12.20
CA GLU A 398 30.03 -20.80 13.26
C GLU A 398 30.07 -20.02 14.58
N ASP A 399 31.07 -19.15 14.76
CA ASP A 399 31.25 -18.38 15.98
C ASP A 399 30.39 -17.09 15.98
N LYS A 400 29.59 -16.92 17.04
CA LYS A 400 28.80 -15.71 17.28
C LYS A 400 29.67 -14.47 17.44
N ILE A 401 30.84 -14.61 18.08
CA ILE A 401 31.76 -13.49 18.33
C ILE A 401 32.40 -13.03 17.02
N GLU A 402 32.85 -13.96 16.17
CA GLU A 402 33.34 -13.64 14.84
C GLU A 402 32.28 -12.94 13.98
N ARG A 403 31.03 -13.44 13.99
CA ARG A 403 29.93 -12.82 13.25
C ARG A 403 29.60 -11.43 13.78
N ALA A 404 29.66 -11.20 15.09
CA ALA A 404 29.52 -9.86 15.67
C ALA A 404 30.62 -8.92 15.19
N LYS A 405 31.89 -9.33 15.26
CA LYS A 405 33.03 -8.55 14.73
C LYS A 405 32.90 -8.28 13.23
N LEU A 406 32.39 -9.24 12.46
CA LEU A 406 32.14 -9.08 11.02
C LEU A 406 31.00 -8.08 10.75
N TYR A 407 29.93 -8.14 11.54
CA TYR A 407 28.82 -7.20 11.47
C TYR A 407 29.29 -5.77 11.73
N ASP A 408 29.96 -5.54 12.87
CA ASP A 408 30.41 -4.21 13.28
C ASP A 408 31.41 -3.61 12.28
N ARG A 409 32.22 -4.45 11.60
CA ARG A 409 33.23 -3.96 10.62
C ARG A 409 32.72 -3.81 9.19
N LYS A 410 31.76 -4.62 8.76
CA LYS A 410 31.42 -4.77 7.32
C LYS A 410 29.93 -4.60 7.01
N TRP A 411 29.06 -4.66 8.01
CA TRP A 411 27.62 -4.44 7.84
C TRP A 411 27.22 -3.09 8.42
N ASP A 412 27.56 -2.83 9.68
CA ASP A 412 27.21 -1.62 10.41
C ASP A 412 28.08 -0.44 10.01
N THR A 413 27.76 0.14 8.86
CA THR A 413 28.50 1.24 8.25
C THR A 413 27.60 2.46 8.10
N LEU A 414 28.17 3.64 7.88
CA LEU A 414 27.38 4.87 7.60
C LEU A 414 26.38 4.70 6.44
N ARG A 415 26.72 3.86 5.44
CA ARG A 415 25.80 3.55 4.33
C ARG A 415 24.62 2.70 4.78
N TRP A 416 24.84 1.75 5.68
CA TRP A 416 23.79 0.95 6.31
C TRP A 416 22.90 1.80 7.21
N GLU A 417 23.49 2.67 8.03
CA GLU A 417 22.76 3.60 8.89
C GLU A 417 21.89 4.57 8.08
N LEU A 418 22.42 5.13 6.99
CA LEU A 418 21.64 5.98 6.09
C LEU A 418 20.52 5.17 5.40
N PHE A 419 20.81 3.93 5.00
CA PHE A 419 19.82 3.03 4.40
C PHE A 419 18.65 2.76 5.35
N THR A 420 18.91 2.42 6.62
CA THR A 420 17.87 2.15 7.61
C THR A 420 17.06 3.42 7.93
N LYS A 421 17.71 4.57 8.07
CA LYS A 421 17.04 5.85 8.36
C LYS A 421 16.20 6.39 7.20
N VAL A 422 16.60 6.17 5.95
CA VAL A 422 15.91 6.73 4.78
C VAL A 422 15.01 5.71 4.09
N LEU A 423 15.59 4.60 3.65
CA LEU A 423 14.88 3.60 2.84
C LEU A 423 13.97 2.72 3.67
N LEU A 424 14.28 2.45 4.94
CA LEU A 424 13.37 1.75 5.85
C LEU A 424 12.53 2.71 6.71
N SER A 425 12.44 4.00 6.40
CA SER A 425 11.56 4.92 7.15
C SER A 425 10.07 4.61 6.95
N LYS A 426 9.22 4.94 7.93
CA LYS A 426 7.74 4.84 7.83
C LYS A 426 7.21 5.51 6.55
N LYS A 427 7.78 6.67 6.18
CA LYS A 427 7.40 7.42 4.98
C LYS A 427 7.71 6.63 3.71
N THR A 428 8.92 6.08 3.56
CA THR A 428 9.29 5.28 2.38
C THR A 428 8.52 3.96 2.34
N MET A 429 8.37 3.27 3.48
CA MET A 429 7.64 2.01 3.57
C MET A 429 6.15 2.18 3.23
N SER A 430 5.55 3.33 3.52
CA SER A 430 4.17 3.63 3.13
C SER A 430 3.92 3.70 1.61
N LEU A 431 4.99 3.76 0.81
CA LEU A 431 4.91 3.69 -0.65
C LEU A 431 4.85 2.25 -1.17
N LEU A 432 5.36 1.28 -0.38
CA LEU A 432 5.47 -0.12 -0.78
C LEU A 432 4.37 -1.00 -0.16
N PHE A 433 4.04 -0.72 1.10
CA PHE A 433 3.03 -1.43 1.87
C PHE A 433 1.69 -0.70 1.86
N ASP A 434 0.60 -1.46 2.03
CA ASP A 434 -0.73 -0.87 2.13
C ASP A 434 -0.86 -0.04 3.41
N LYS A 435 -1.69 1.02 3.38
CA LYS A 435 -1.94 1.85 4.56
C LYS A 435 -2.51 1.06 5.74
N ALA A 436 -3.25 -0.03 5.46
CA ALA A 436 -3.76 -0.92 6.50
C ALA A 436 -2.65 -1.50 7.39
N PHE A 437 -1.45 -1.77 6.84
CA PHE A 437 -0.30 -2.28 7.59
C PHE A 437 0.18 -1.33 8.69
N PHE A 438 -0.01 -0.02 8.51
CA PHE A 438 0.43 1.01 9.45
C PHE A 438 -0.70 1.52 10.36
N LYS A 439 -1.93 1.01 10.20
CA LYS A 439 -3.14 1.61 10.82
C LYS A 439 -3.09 1.61 12.35
N TYR A 440 -2.60 0.52 12.95
CA TYR A 440 -2.54 0.34 14.40
C TYR A 440 -1.13 0.52 14.96
N LEU A 441 -0.20 0.99 14.13
CA LEU A 441 1.18 1.21 14.54
C LEU A 441 1.30 2.54 15.28
N ASN A 442 2.06 2.54 16.37
CA ASN A 442 2.38 3.76 17.11
C ASN A 442 3.07 4.80 16.20
N ASP A 443 2.71 6.07 16.36
CA ASP A 443 3.27 7.16 15.56
C ASP A 443 4.76 7.39 15.78
N ASN A 444 5.28 7.06 16.97
CA ASN A 444 6.70 7.20 17.31
C ASN A 444 7.56 5.98 16.91
N PHE A 445 6.99 4.97 16.23
CA PHE A 445 7.72 3.77 15.86
C PHE A 445 8.79 4.03 14.79
N SER A 446 10.06 3.75 15.13
CA SER A 446 11.18 3.79 14.18
C SER A 446 11.33 2.47 13.44
N PHE A 447 10.82 2.41 12.22
CA PHE A 447 11.01 1.24 11.34
C PHE A 447 12.48 0.92 11.06
N GLY A 448 13.30 1.94 10.85
CA GLY A 448 14.71 1.78 10.53
C GLY A 448 15.48 1.10 11.66
N ASP A 449 15.33 1.61 12.88
CA ASP A 449 16.02 1.08 14.06
C ASP A 449 15.55 -0.33 14.39
N HIS A 450 14.23 -0.57 14.32
CA HIS A 450 13.65 -1.89 14.54
C HIS A 450 14.24 -2.95 13.60
N PHE A 451 14.19 -2.72 12.28
CA PHE A 451 14.72 -3.71 11.33
C PHE A 451 16.26 -3.80 11.35
N ALA A 452 16.97 -2.74 11.76
CA ALA A 452 18.41 -2.80 11.99
C ALA A 452 18.74 -3.77 13.15
N GLU A 453 18.02 -3.67 14.27
CA GLU A 453 18.15 -4.56 15.42
C GLU A 453 17.84 -6.01 15.03
N LYS A 454 16.72 -6.25 14.33
CA LYS A 454 16.38 -7.61 13.84
C LYS A 454 17.46 -8.17 12.92
N THR A 455 18.01 -7.35 12.04
CA THR A 455 19.12 -7.76 11.14
C THR A 455 20.36 -8.15 11.93
N ARG A 456 20.73 -7.38 12.97
CA ARG A 456 21.87 -7.71 13.84
C ARG A 456 21.63 -9.03 14.56
N ARG A 457 20.48 -9.21 15.21
CA ARG A 457 20.10 -10.47 15.89
C ARG A 457 20.20 -11.66 14.93
N ALA A 458 19.67 -11.52 13.72
CA ALA A 458 19.65 -12.60 12.74
C ALA A 458 21.05 -13.01 12.26
N LEU A 459 21.94 -12.03 12.03
CA LEU A 459 23.29 -12.29 11.53
C LEU A 459 24.26 -12.78 12.60
N THR A 460 24.12 -12.34 13.86
CA THR A 460 25.12 -12.61 14.91
C THR A 460 24.64 -13.61 15.97
N GLY A 461 23.34 -13.60 16.30
CA GLY A 461 22.79 -14.35 17.43
C GLY A 461 22.22 -15.73 17.06
N LEU A 462 21.60 -15.84 15.88
CA LEU A 462 20.87 -17.04 15.45
C LEU A 462 21.74 -18.06 14.70
N PRO A 463 21.33 -19.34 14.64
CA PRO A 463 22.02 -20.38 13.87
C PRO A 463 21.83 -20.16 12.35
N ILE A 464 22.70 -19.33 11.76
CA ILE A 464 22.53 -18.79 10.40
C ILE A 464 22.59 -19.86 9.31
N LYS A 465 23.40 -20.92 9.50
CA LYS A 465 23.53 -22.02 8.53
C LYS A 465 22.21 -22.74 8.32
N GLN A 466 21.43 -22.90 9.40
CA GLN A 466 20.12 -23.56 9.40
C GLN A 466 18.95 -22.59 9.11
N ASN A 467 19.22 -21.28 9.07
CA ASN A 467 18.17 -20.27 8.91
C ASN A 467 17.78 -20.06 7.43
N TYR A 468 16.82 -20.86 6.95
CA TYR A 468 16.35 -20.81 5.57
C TYR A 468 15.65 -19.49 5.22
N PHE A 469 15.03 -18.80 6.19
CA PHE A 469 14.44 -17.48 5.99
C PHE A 469 15.51 -16.45 5.61
N LEU A 470 16.55 -16.34 6.42
CA LEU A 470 17.65 -15.40 6.20
C LEU A 470 18.43 -15.74 4.92
N ARG A 471 18.62 -17.04 4.64
CA ARG A 471 19.19 -17.52 3.37
C ARG A 471 18.37 -17.04 2.17
N TYR A 472 17.06 -17.24 2.19
CA TYR A 472 16.20 -16.79 1.11
C TYR A 472 16.26 -15.27 0.93
N ILE A 473 16.22 -14.50 2.03
CA ILE A 473 16.30 -13.04 1.98
C ILE A 473 17.62 -12.58 1.33
N LEU A 474 18.77 -13.09 1.78
CA LEU A 474 20.09 -12.61 1.35
C LEU A 474 20.57 -13.19 0.01
N LEU A 475 20.25 -14.46 -0.26
CA LEU A 475 20.73 -15.18 -1.45
C LEU A 475 19.68 -15.27 -2.56
N GLY A 476 18.39 -15.22 -2.20
CA GLY A 476 17.25 -15.23 -3.12
C GLY A 476 16.69 -16.61 -3.43
N ASN A 477 17.21 -17.66 -2.81
CA ASN A 477 16.69 -19.02 -2.88
C ASN A 477 17.18 -19.85 -1.69
N TYR A 478 16.64 -21.05 -1.54
CA TYR A 478 17.15 -22.11 -0.65
C TYR A 478 18.33 -22.85 -1.27
N ASN A 479 18.93 -23.78 -0.52
CA ASN A 479 19.83 -24.82 -1.02
C ASN A 479 19.49 -26.15 -0.35
N ASP A 480 20.07 -27.25 -0.85
CA ASP A 480 19.74 -28.60 -0.40
C ASP A 480 20.02 -28.82 1.10
N ASP A 481 21.02 -28.14 1.65
CA ASP A 481 21.37 -28.23 3.08
C ASP A 481 20.44 -27.41 4.00
N CYS A 482 19.61 -26.51 3.44
CA CYS A 482 18.83 -25.55 4.21
C CYS A 482 17.46 -25.30 3.56
N LEU A 483 16.63 -26.33 3.62
CA LEU A 483 15.24 -26.31 3.14
C LEU A 483 14.26 -26.08 4.30
N PRO A 484 13.14 -25.36 4.05
CA PRO A 484 11.97 -25.39 4.93
C PRO A 484 11.54 -26.83 5.22
N TYR A 485 11.05 -27.10 6.43
CA TYR A 485 10.73 -28.46 6.89
C TYR A 485 9.86 -29.25 5.92
N TYR A 486 8.81 -28.62 5.37
CA TYR A 486 7.92 -29.28 4.40
C TYR A 486 8.62 -29.70 3.10
N LEU A 487 9.73 -29.07 2.72
CA LEU A 487 10.50 -29.39 1.51
C LEU A 487 11.64 -30.38 1.74
N ARG A 488 11.88 -30.84 2.97
CA ARG A 488 12.98 -31.76 3.24
C ARG A 488 12.63 -33.20 2.83
N LYS A 489 13.62 -33.92 2.31
CA LYS A 489 13.46 -35.26 1.73
C LYS A 489 12.87 -36.25 2.72
N GLU A 490 13.33 -36.21 3.96
CA GLU A 490 12.87 -37.08 5.05
C GLU A 490 11.38 -36.89 5.39
N ASN A 491 10.79 -35.75 5.04
CA ASN A 491 9.39 -35.43 5.35
C ASN A 491 8.45 -35.63 4.15
N PHE A 492 8.99 -35.81 2.94
CA PHE A 492 8.22 -35.75 1.70
C PHE A 492 7.12 -36.81 1.64
N GLU A 493 7.49 -38.09 1.82
CA GLU A 493 6.53 -39.21 1.75
C GLU A 493 5.51 -39.16 2.88
N LEU A 494 5.93 -38.73 4.07
CA LEU A 494 5.05 -38.60 5.23
C LEU A 494 3.96 -37.54 4.97
N ILE A 495 4.35 -36.35 4.51
CA ILE A 495 3.42 -35.28 4.14
C ILE A 495 2.51 -35.74 3.01
N LYS A 496 3.07 -36.35 1.96
CA LYS A 496 2.32 -36.87 0.80
C LYS A 496 1.22 -37.85 1.21
N SER A 497 1.51 -38.75 2.15
CA SER A 497 0.55 -39.75 2.65
C SER A 497 -0.62 -39.16 3.46
N ARG A 498 -0.50 -37.90 3.92
CA ARG A 498 -1.47 -37.25 4.83
C ARG A 498 -2.18 -36.03 4.22
N LEU A 499 -1.97 -35.74 2.94
CA LEU A 499 -2.57 -34.58 2.27
C LEU A 499 -4.11 -34.55 2.35
N ASN A 500 -4.76 -35.72 2.39
CA ASN A 500 -6.22 -35.86 2.50
C ASN A 500 -6.79 -35.34 3.83
N ARG A 501 -5.93 -35.02 4.81
CA ARG A 501 -6.32 -34.44 6.10
C ARG A 501 -6.43 -32.91 6.06
N ILE A 502 -6.03 -32.27 4.97
CA ILE A 502 -6.13 -30.81 4.80
C ILE A 502 -7.52 -30.44 4.28
N GLN A 503 -8.19 -29.53 4.98
CA GLN A 503 -9.41 -28.88 4.53
C GLN A 503 -9.13 -27.41 4.19
N ILE A 504 -9.37 -27.01 2.95
CA ILE A 504 -9.13 -25.64 2.48
C ILE A 504 -10.43 -24.84 2.55
N ILE A 505 -10.38 -23.69 3.23
CA ILE A 505 -11.53 -22.79 3.44
C ILE A 505 -11.14 -21.38 3.01
N THR A 506 -11.96 -20.78 2.14
CA THR A 506 -11.83 -19.36 1.77
C THR A 506 -12.91 -18.55 2.48
N ASP A 507 -12.62 -18.04 3.67
CA ASP A 507 -13.55 -17.22 4.44
C ASP A 507 -12.78 -16.35 5.46
N SER A 508 -13.49 -15.48 6.16
CA SER A 508 -12.99 -14.80 7.37
C SER A 508 -13.14 -15.68 8.61
N CYS A 509 -12.20 -15.57 9.56
CA CYS A 509 -12.19 -16.41 10.78
C CYS A 509 -13.50 -16.31 11.57
N ASP A 510 -14.05 -15.09 11.72
CA ASP A 510 -15.30 -14.84 12.45
C ASP A 510 -16.50 -15.57 11.84
N LYS A 511 -16.64 -15.53 10.50
CA LYS A 511 -17.71 -16.22 9.79
C LYS A 511 -17.59 -17.73 9.85
N PHE A 512 -16.38 -18.24 9.68
CA PHE A 512 -16.13 -19.67 9.71
C PHE A 512 -16.34 -20.25 11.11
N PHE A 513 -15.80 -19.62 12.16
CA PHE A 513 -15.94 -20.12 13.52
C PHE A 513 -17.40 -20.15 13.99
N ARG A 514 -18.23 -19.17 13.61
CA ARG A 514 -19.68 -19.18 13.89
C ARG A 514 -20.44 -20.39 13.33
N GLN A 515 -19.90 -21.03 12.29
CA GLN A 515 -20.51 -22.22 11.68
C GLN A 515 -20.05 -23.52 12.35
N LEU A 516 -19.01 -23.46 13.19
CA LEU A 516 -18.46 -24.63 13.87
C LEU A 516 -19.18 -24.90 15.19
N ARG A 517 -19.24 -26.20 15.51
CA ARG A 517 -19.70 -26.68 16.82
C ARG A 517 -18.71 -26.29 17.91
N ASP A 518 -19.23 -26.12 19.12
CA ASP A 518 -18.43 -25.92 20.33
C ASP A 518 -17.48 -27.11 20.53
N GLY A 519 -16.26 -26.85 21.01
CA GLY A 519 -15.30 -27.93 21.30
C GLY A 519 -14.80 -28.71 20.07
N SER A 520 -14.73 -28.10 18.89
CA SER A 520 -14.36 -28.78 17.64
C SER A 520 -12.89 -28.68 17.26
N ILE A 521 -12.14 -27.67 17.73
CA ILE A 521 -10.74 -27.43 17.35
C ILE A 521 -9.82 -27.50 18.59
N SER A 522 -8.64 -28.10 18.49
CA SER A 522 -7.70 -28.22 19.63
C SER A 522 -6.42 -27.40 19.50
N LYS A 523 -6.00 -27.01 18.29
CA LYS A 523 -4.80 -26.19 18.07
C LYS A 523 -5.11 -25.04 17.12
N PHE A 524 -4.68 -23.82 17.43
CA PHE A 524 -4.94 -22.62 16.62
C PHE A 524 -3.65 -21.87 16.33
N ASN A 525 -3.25 -21.79 15.06
CA ASN A 525 -2.16 -20.93 14.59
C ASN A 525 -2.75 -19.71 13.86
N PHE A 526 -2.82 -18.58 14.56
CA PHE A 526 -3.32 -17.33 13.99
C PHE A 526 -2.26 -16.50 13.25
N THR A 527 -1.03 -17.01 13.14
CA THR A 527 0.11 -16.28 12.58
C THR A 527 0.22 -14.89 13.19
N ASN A 528 -0.04 -13.81 12.45
CA ASN A 528 -0.03 -12.44 12.95
C ASN A 528 -1.30 -11.65 12.58
N ILE A 529 -2.43 -12.33 12.35
CA ILE A 529 -3.66 -11.66 11.87
C ILE A 529 -4.22 -10.61 12.84
N PHE A 530 -3.93 -10.75 14.15
CA PHE A 530 -4.43 -9.83 15.17
C PHE A 530 -3.85 -8.41 15.06
N GLU A 531 -2.73 -8.24 14.36
CA GLU A 531 -2.16 -6.92 14.05
C GLU A 531 -2.96 -6.16 12.98
N TRP A 532 -3.82 -6.86 12.22
CA TRP A 532 -4.57 -6.30 11.10
C TRP A 532 -6.00 -5.89 11.46
N ILE A 533 -6.44 -6.18 12.70
CA ILE A 533 -7.81 -5.94 13.16
C ILE A 533 -7.83 -5.00 14.39
N SER A 534 -9.00 -4.41 14.65
CA SER A 534 -9.20 -3.58 15.84
C SER A 534 -9.18 -4.44 17.11
N GLU A 535 -9.00 -3.80 18.26
CA GLU A 535 -9.02 -4.49 19.55
C GLU A 535 -10.37 -5.17 19.81
N ASP A 536 -11.48 -4.50 19.52
CA ASP A 536 -12.81 -5.12 19.60
C ASP A 536 -12.94 -6.35 18.70
N ALA A 537 -12.39 -6.31 17.48
CA ALA A 537 -12.45 -7.44 16.56
C ALA A 537 -11.56 -8.60 17.02
N PHE A 538 -10.41 -8.28 17.63
CA PHE A 538 -9.51 -9.25 18.24
C PHE A 538 -10.16 -9.95 19.44
N GLU A 539 -10.76 -9.19 20.36
CA GLU A 539 -11.49 -9.74 21.51
C GLU A 539 -12.69 -10.60 21.07
N ASN A 540 -13.49 -10.12 20.12
CA ASN A 540 -14.61 -10.90 19.56
C ASN A 540 -14.14 -12.20 18.92
N LEU A 541 -13.03 -12.18 18.19
CA LEU A 541 -12.47 -13.38 17.58
C LEU A 541 -11.94 -14.36 18.65
N LEU A 542 -11.30 -13.87 19.72
CA LEU A 542 -10.88 -14.74 20.84
C LEU A 542 -12.07 -15.33 21.61
N ASN A 543 -13.18 -14.58 21.76
CA ASN A 543 -14.42 -15.11 22.32
C ASN A 543 -14.96 -16.28 21.49
N GLU A 544 -15.09 -16.09 20.17
CA GLU A 544 -15.52 -17.18 19.27
C GLU A 544 -14.51 -18.34 19.24
N THR A 545 -13.21 -18.05 19.30
CA THR A 545 -12.15 -19.07 19.40
C THR A 545 -12.34 -19.90 20.68
N THR A 546 -12.59 -19.24 21.81
CA THR A 546 -12.86 -19.89 23.10
C THR A 546 -14.07 -20.80 23.01
N ARG A 547 -15.13 -20.42 22.29
CA ARG A 547 -16.31 -21.26 22.08
C ARG A 547 -15.98 -22.54 21.29
N VAL A 548 -15.37 -22.40 20.11
CA VAL A 548 -15.09 -23.54 19.21
C VAL A 548 -13.91 -24.41 19.65
N ALA A 549 -13.08 -23.91 20.57
CA ALA A 549 -11.97 -24.66 21.15
C ALA A 549 -12.43 -25.81 22.05
N LYS A 550 -11.72 -26.94 21.98
CA LYS A 550 -11.75 -27.98 23.02
C LYS A 550 -11.18 -27.44 24.32
N ASP A 551 -11.49 -28.11 25.43
CA ASP A 551 -10.75 -27.86 26.67
C ASP A 551 -9.26 -28.14 26.47
N GLU A 552 -8.42 -27.36 27.12
CA GLU A 552 -6.96 -27.39 27.00
C GLU A 552 -6.40 -27.08 25.59
N ALA A 553 -7.21 -26.53 24.68
CA ALA A 553 -6.74 -26.16 23.36
C ALA A 553 -5.62 -25.11 23.41
N VAL A 554 -4.67 -25.20 22.49
CA VAL A 554 -3.51 -24.31 22.44
C VAL A 554 -3.67 -23.29 21.32
N ILE A 555 -3.47 -22.02 21.64
CA ILE A 555 -3.45 -20.90 20.71
C ILE A 555 -2.02 -20.38 20.58
N THR A 556 -1.57 -20.18 19.34
CA THR A 556 -0.33 -19.45 19.05
C THR A 556 -0.56 -18.30 18.08
N TYR A 557 0.13 -17.19 18.34
CA TYR A 557 0.20 -16.04 17.43
C TYR A 557 1.46 -15.22 17.69
N ARG A 558 1.76 -14.30 16.77
CA ARG A 558 2.96 -13.49 16.74
C ARG A 558 2.61 -12.02 16.57
N ASN A 559 3.41 -11.18 17.20
CA ASN A 559 3.34 -9.72 17.05
C ASN A 559 4.62 -9.25 16.36
N LEU A 560 4.50 -8.67 15.17
CA LEU A 560 5.61 -8.07 14.45
C LEU A 560 5.85 -6.64 14.95
N LEU A 561 4.86 -5.76 14.80
CA LEU A 561 4.95 -4.32 15.07
C LEU A 561 3.90 -3.83 16.08
N VAL A 562 2.73 -4.48 16.14
CA VAL A 562 1.60 -4.11 16.99
C VAL A 562 1.48 -5.16 18.09
N SER A 563 1.49 -4.71 19.35
CA SER A 563 1.34 -5.62 20.48
C SER A 563 -0.12 -6.04 20.65
N ARG A 564 -0.32 -7.35 20.73
CA ARG A 564 -1.60 -8.01 21.04
C ARG A 564 -1.33 -9.06 22.11
N GLU A 565 -2.19 -9.10 23.11
CA GLU A 565 -2.22 -10.08 24.20
C GLU A 565 -3.67 -10.30 24.57
N ARG A 566 -4.03 -11.46 25.13
CA ARG A 566 -5.41 -11.70 25.57
C ARG A 566 -5.95 -10.52 26.40
N PRO A 567 -7.21 -10.10 26.16
CA PRO A 567 -7.85 -9.09 26.98
C PRO A 567 -8.14 -9.63 28.40
N GLU A 568 -8.26 -8.72 29.36
CA GLU A 568 -8.55 -9.07 30.77
C GLU A 568 -9.92 -9.76 30.91
N SER A 569 -10.89 -9.39 30.08
CA SER A 569 -12.22 -10.03 29.99
C SER A 569 -12.17 -11.55 29.75
N LEU A 570 -11.08 -12.06 29.19
CA LEU A 570 -10.88 -13.47 28.88
C LEU A 570 -9.88 -14.17 29.81
N SER A 571 -9.44 -13.53 30.91
CA SER A 571 -8.46 -14.11 31.83
C SER A 571 -8.89 -15.42 32.48
N ASP A 572 -10.20 -15.59 32.64
CA ASP A 572 -10.81 -16.77 33.25
C ASP A 572 -10.85 -17.99 32.33
N HIS A 573 -10.63 -17.77 31.03
CA HIS A 573 -10.78 -18.78 29.99
C HIS A 573 -9.52 -18.97 29.15
N ILE A 574 -8.62 -18.00 29.12
CA ILE A 574 -7.38 -18.05 28.33
C ILE A 574 -6.21 -17.80 29.28
N ILE A 575 -5.35 -18.81 29.44
CA ILE A 575 -4.16 -18.76 30.29
C ILE A 575 -2.92 -18.63 29.41
N THR A 576 -2.16 -17.56 29.61
CA THR A 576 -0.92 -17.31 28.85
C THR A 576 0.24 -18.07 29.46
N ASP A 577 0.91 -18.93 28.67
CA ASP A 577 2.16 -19.59 29.05
C ASP A 577 3.37 -18.73 28.64
N LYS A 578 3.69 -17.74 29.48
CA LYS A 578 4.78 -16.79 29.21
C LYS A 578 6.15 -17.48 29.14
N ASN A 579 6.39 -18.48 29.99
CA ASN A 579 7.67 -19.17 30.08
C ASN A 579 7.94 -19.97 28.80
N LEU A 580 6.96 -20.76 28.35
CA LEU A 580 7.07 -21.51 27.10
C LEU A 580 7.21 -20.56 25.90
N ALA A 581 6.40 -19.50 25.84
CA ALA A 581 6.46 -18.53 24.76
C ALA A 581 7.84 -17.85 24.64
N GLU A 582 8.44 -17.43 25.75
CA GLU A 582 9.78 -16.81 25.77
C GLU A 582 10.88 -17.81 25.42
N GLN A 583 10.81 -19.04 25.92
CA GLN A 583 11.76 -20.10 25.59
C GLN A 583 11.76 -20.42 24.10
N LEU A 584 10.57 -20.54 23.50
CA LEU A 584 10.41 -20.83 22.08
C LEU A 584 10.80 -19.63 21.21
N HIS A 585 10.43 -18.40 21.58
CA HIS A 585 10.78 -17.20 20.82
C HIS A 585 12.30 -16.98 20.70
N LYS A 586 13.09 -17.44 21.69
CA LYS A 586 14.57 -17.39 21.61
C LYS A 586 15.13 -18.27 20.48
N LYS A 587 14.43 -19.36 20.13
CA LYS A 587 14.83 -20.30 19.06
C LYS A 587 14.30 -19.92 17.67
N ASP A 588 13.30 -19.05 17.61
CA ASP A 588 12.59 -18.68 16.37
C ASP A 588 13.54 -18.22 15.25
N LEU A 589 13.58 -19.02 14.18
CA LEU A 589 14.41 -18.73 13.01
C LEU A 589 13.84 -17.60 12.13
N SER A 590 12.56 -17.26 12.23
CA SER A 590 11.96 -16.20 11.41
C SER A 590 12.49 -14.81 11.76
N PHE A 591 13.00 -14.63 12.99
CA PHE A 591 13.74 -13.50 13.55
C PHE A 591 13.09 -12.11 13.52
N ILE A 592 12.06 -11.91 12.70
CA ILE A 592 11.42 -10.60 12.47
C ILE A 592 10.44 -10.25 13.59
N TYR A 593 9.76 -11.24 14.19
CA TYR A 593 8.72 -11.01 15.18
C TYR A 593 9.30 -10.48 16.51
N ASN A 594 8.54 -9.61 17.18
CA ASN A 594 8.88 -9.06 18.50
C ASN A 594 8.43 -9.96 19.63
N LYS A 595 7.28 -10.60 19.47
CA LYS A 595 6.69 -11.47 20.48
C LYS A 595 6.07 -12.68 19.82
N TYR A 596 6.26 -13.81 20.47
CA TYR A 596 5.49 -15.02 20.26
C TYR A 596 4.57 -15.20 21.46
N VAL A 597 3.32 -15.57 21.23
CA VAL A 597 2.34 -15.81 22.28
C VAL A 597 1.89 -17.26 22.21
N VAL A 598 1.87 -17.90 23.38
CA VAL A 598 1.33 -19.24 23.59
C VAL A 598 0.30 -19.15 24.70
N GLU A 599 -0.92 -19.57 24.40
CA GLU A 599 -2.07 -19.48 25.29
C GLU A 599 -2.83 -20.81 25.32
N LYS A 600 -3.38 -21.17 26.47
CA LYS A 600 -4.20 -22.37 26.66
C LYS A 600 -5.63 -21.96 27.02
N ILE A 601 -6.60 -22.55 26.35
CA ILE A 601 -8.02 -22.35 26.64
C ILE A 601 -8.43 -23.31 27.75
N ILE A 602 -9.09 -22.81 28.78
CA ILE A 602 -9.69 -23.57 29.86
C ILE A 602 -11.20 -23.41 29.78
N LYS A 603 -11.88 -24.51 29.49
CA LYS A 603 -13.34 -24.59 29.62
C LYS A 603 -13.63 -24.78 31.10
N LYS A 604 -14.33 -23.80 31.70
CA LYS A 604 -14.97 -24.04 32.99
C LYS A 604 -16.04 -25.10 32.76
N GLU A 605 -15.69 -26.38 32.90
CA GLU A 605 -16.71 -27.41 33.04
C GLU A 605 -17.58 -27.06 34.25
N GLU A 606 -18.85 -27.44 34.19
CA GLU A 606 -19.72 -27.67 35.35
C GLU A 606 -19.13 -28.76 36.27
N LYS A 607 -17.85 -28.68 36.64
CA LYS A 607 -17.23 -29.52 37.68
C LYS A 607 -18.00 -29.44 39.00
N CYS A 608 -18.79 -28.39 39.18
CA CYS A 608 -19.69 -28.25 40.32
C CYS A 608 -20.82 -29.29 40.32
N LEU A 609 -21.44 -29.64 39.18
CA LEU A 609 -22.64 -30.48 39.21
C LEU A 609 -22.32 -31.97 39.40
N THR A 610 -21.25 -32.47 38.78
CA THR A 610 -20.87 -33.89 38.90
C THR A 610 -20.23 -34.20 40.27
N GLU A 611 -19.53 -33.24 40.88
CA GLU A 611 -19.03 -33.36 42.26
C GLU A 611 -20.16 -33.17 43.29
N LEU A 612 -21.13 -32.28 43.06
CA LEU A 612 -22.33 -32.15 43.89
C LEU A 612 -23.24 -33.39 43.82
N LEU A 613 -23.39 -34.00 42.63
CA LEU A 613 -24.17 -35.22 42.45
C LEU A 613 -23.47 -36.44 43.05
N LYS A 614 -22.13 -36.52 43.00
CA LYS A 614 -21.37 -37.53 43.76
C LYS A 614 -21.51 -37.33 45.28
N TYR A 615 -21.46 -36.09 45.76
CA TYR A 615 -21.65 -35.79 47.18
C TYR A 615 -23.08 -36.04 47.68
N GLN A 616 -24.10 -35.93 46.82
CA GLN A 616 -25.49 -36.29 47.14
C GLN A 616 -25.77 -37.79 47.05
N HIS A 617 -25.01 -38.55 46.25
CA HIS A 617 -25.13 -40.01 46.21
C HIS A 617 -24.34 -40.73 47.32
N GLU A 618 -23.33 -40.10 47.91
CA GLU A 618 -22.63 -40.62 49.10
C GLU A 618 -23.33 -40.27 50.43
N LYS A 619 -24.42 -39.49 50.38
CA LYS A 619 -25.22 -39.07 51.56
C LYS A 619 -26.65 -39.60 51.59
N ASN A 620 -27.07 -40.37 50.60
CA ASN A 620 -28.32 -41.14 50.57
C ASN A 620 -27.99 -42.63 50.44
#